data_AF-A0ABD0RMX4-F1
#
_entry.id   AF-A0ABD0RMX4-F1
#
_cell.length_a   1.000
_cell.length_b   1.000
_cell.length_c   1.000
_cell.angle_alpha   90.00
_cell.angle_beta   90.00
_cell.angle_gamma   90.00
#
_symmetry.space_group_name_H-M   'P 1'
#
loop_
_entity.id
_entity.type
_entity.pdbx_description
1 polymer ?
#
loop_
_entity_poly.entity_id
_entity_poly.type
_entity_poly.pdbx_seq_one_letter_code
_entity_poly.pdbx_strand_id
1 'polypeptide(L)' 'ATMVEVGRDKKNPDEFAMALDEALGDFAFPDEFVFDVWGAIGDAKQGRF' A
#
# COMPACT_ATOMS: atom_id res chain seq x y z
N ALA A 1 -8.19 -6.08 -7.38
CA ALA A 1 -7.54 -4.77 -7.26
C ALA A 1 -6.03 -4.99 -7.31
N THR A 2 -5.27 -4.08 -7.95
CA THR A 2 -3.80 -4.08 -7.85
C THR A 2 -3.36 -3.27 -6.63
N MET A 3 -2.17 -3.55 -6.08
CA MET A 3 -1.70 -2.92 -4.83
C MET A 3 -1.70 -1.39 -4.88
N VAL A 4 -1.36 -0.81 -6.04
CA VAL A 4 -1.36 0.64 -6.28
C VAL A 4 -2.79 1.21 -6.25
N GLU A 5 -3.76 0.49 -6.80
CA GLU A 5 -5.17 0.91 -6.76
C GLU A 5 -5.76 0.87 -5.35
N VAL A 6 -5.28 -0.05 -4.50
CA VAL A 6 -5.68 -0.13 -3.09
C VAL A 6 -5.13 1.06 -2.28
N GLY A 7 -3.88 1.46 -2.56
CA GLY A 7 -3.19 2.52 -1.80
C GLY A 7 -3.34 3.96 -2.34
N ARG A 8 -3.74 4.15 -3.61
CA ARG A 8 -3.80 5.50 -4.23
C ARG A 8 -4.69 6.49 -3.48
N ASP A 9 -5.80 6.03 -2.88
CA ASP A 9 -6.78 6.92 -2.25
C ASP A 9 -6.66 6.94 -0.72
N LYS A 10 -5.71 6.19 -0.15
CA LYS A 10 -5.45 6.14 1.30
C LYS A 10 -4.55 7.28 1.73
N LYS A 11 -4.74 7.74 2.98
CA LYS A 11 -4.05 8.93 3.52
C LYS A 11 -2.96 8.60 4.52
N ASN A 12 -2.93 7.38 5.03
CA ASN A 12 -1.96 6.92 6.01
C ASN A 12 -1.63 5.42 5.81
N PRO A 13 -0.50 4.94 6.37
CA PRO A 13 -0.08 3.55 6.24
C PRO A 13 -1.08 2.55 6.81
N ASP A 14 -1.76 2.89 7.91
CA ASP A 14 -2.68 1.99 8.60
C ASP A 14 -3.94 1.69 7.75
N GLU A 15 -4.51 2.73 7.13
CA GLU A 15 -5.62 2.60 6.18
C GLU A 15 -5.23 1.80 4.93
N PHE A 16 -3.96 1.88 4.52
CA PHE A 16 -3.44 1.08 3.42
C PHE A 16 -3.27 -0.39 3.81
N ALA A 17 -2.67 -0.67 4.97
CA ALA A 17 -2.49 -2.02 5.49
C ALA A 17 -3.85 -2.74 5.65
N MET A 18 -4.85 -2.05 6.23
CA MET A 18 -6.19 -2.62 6.39
C MET A 18 -6.86 -2.94 5.06
N ALA A 19 -6.75 -2.05 4.07
CA ALA A 19 -7.34 -2.27 2.75
C ALA A 19 -6.57 -3.33 1.94
N LEU A 20 -5.26 -3.47 2.17
CA LEU A 20 -4.44 -4.50 1.55
C LEU A 20 -4.77 -5.88 2.14
N ASP A 21 -4.97 -5.97 3.45
CA ASP A 21 -5.41 -7.19 4.12
C ASP A 21 -6.81 -7.62 3.66
N GLU A 22 -7.75 -6.67 3.51
CA GLU A 22 -9.08 -6.96 2.98
C GLU A 22 -9.05 -7.46 1.53
N ALA A 23 -8.17 -6.91 0.70
CA ALA A 23 -8.11 -7.25 -0.72
C ALA A 23 -7.22 -8.46 -1.04
N LEU A 24 -6.15 -8.66 -0.25
CA LEU A 24 -5.04 -9.57 -0.53
C LEU A 24 -4.45 -10.23 0.74
N GLY A 25 -5.18 -10.26 1.87
CA GLY A 25 -4.72 -10.85 3.14
C GLY A 25 -4.34 -12.32 3.05
N ASP A 26 -4.95 -13.08 2.12
CA ASP A 26 -4.60 -14.49 1.84
C ASP A 26 -3.15 -14.68 1.37
N PHE A 27 -2.48 -13.61 0.90
CA PHE A 27 -1.06 -13.65 0.53
C PHE A 27 -0.12 -13.50 1.73
N ALA A 28 -0.64 -13.12 2.90
CA ALA A 28 0.11 -12.93 4.15
C ALA A 28 1.39 -12.12 3.96
N PHE A 29 1.26 -10.92 3.37
CA PHE A 29 2.40 -10.06 3.15
C PHE A 29 3.07 -9.65 4.47
N PRO A 30 4.42 -9.69 4.55
CA PRO A 30 5.13 -9.19 5.72
C PRO A 30 4.98 -7.67 5.83
N ASP A 31 4.98 -7.15 7.05
CA ASP A 31 4.81 -5.71 7.32
C ASP A 31 5.80 -4.84 6.53
N GLU A 32 7.05 -5.27 6.41
CA GLU A 32 8.10 -4.58 5.63
C GLU A 32 7.68 -4.36 4.16
N PHE A 33 7.07 -5.36 3.53
CA PHE A 33 6.61 -5.25 2.15
C PHE A 33 5.45 -4.25 2.01
N VAL A 34 4.56 -4.19 3.01
CA VAL A 34 3.47 -3.21 3.05
C VAL A 34 4.03 -1.79 3.18
N PHE A 35 5.06 -1.59 4.00
CA PHE A 35 5.72 -0.29 4.14
C PHE A 35 6.46 0.13 2.87
N ASP A 36 7.17 -0.78 2.21
CA ASP A 36 7.88 -0.49 0.96
C ASP A 36 6.92 -0.07 -0.16
N VAL A 37 5.81 -0.80 -0.32
CA VAL A 37 4.79 -0.47 -1.32
C VAL A 37 4.12 0.86 -1.00
N TRP A 38 3.81 1.13 0.27
CA TRP A 38 3.28 2.41 0.68
C TRP A 38 4.25 3.57 0.38
N GLY A 39 5.55 3.37 0.67
CA GLY A 39 6.61 4.32 0.36
C GLY A 39 6.68 4.62 -1.14
N ALA A 40 6.71 3.58 -1.98
CA ALA A 40 6.73 3.72 -3.43
C ALA A 40 5.50 4.46 -3.99
N ILE A 41 4.30 4.20 -3.45
CA ILE A 41 3.08 4.93 -3.80
C ILE A 41 3.19 6.40 -3.38
N GLY A 42 3.74 6.67 -2.18
CA GLY A 42 3.96 8.01 -1.65
C GLY A 42 4.97 8.82 -2.46
N ASP A 43 6.05 8.18 -2.91
CA ASP A 43 7.08 8.80 -3.76
C ASP A 43 6.54 9.10 -5.16
N ALA A 44 5.79 8.16 -5.75
CA ALA A 44 5.11 8.37 -7.02
C ALA A 44 4.11 9.53 -6.98
N LYS A 45 3.35 9.69 -5.87
CA LYS A 45 2.46 10.84 -5.65
C LYS A 45 3.21 12.17 -5.56
N GLN A 46 4.44 12.15 -5.06
CA GLN A 46 5.29 13.33 -4.91
C GLN A 46 6.13 13.62 -6.16
N GLY A 47 6.03 12.79 -7.20
CA GLY A 47 6.85 12.92 -8.41
C GLY A 47 8.33 12.63 -8.15
N ARG A 48 8.65 11.90 -7.09
CA ARG A 48 10.01 11.45 -6.76
C ARG A 48 10.16 10.06 -7.36
N PHE A 49 10.99 9.92 -8.37
CA PHE A 49 11.32 8.66 -9.04
C PHE A 49 12.84 8.55 -9.13
#